data_AF-A0A1J0LQC0-F1
#
_entry.id   AF-A0A1J0LQC0-F1
#
_cell.length_a   1.000
_cell.length_b   1.000
_cell.length_c   1.000
_cell.angle_alpha   90.00
_cell.angle_beta   90.00
_cell.angle_gamma   90.00
#
_symmetry.space_group_name_H-M   'P 1'
#
loop_
_entity.id
_entity.type
_entity.pdbx_description
1 polymer ?
#
loop_
_entity_poly.entity_id
_entity_poly.type
_entity_poly.pdbx_seq_one_letter_code
_entity_poly.pdbx_strand_id
1 'polypeptide(L)'
;MFHWDDDLERRMRAELARREMWEKPLREEIGRLQLEVWRLKQLVQHLQGDKEALRWKVREVLLERAFPEEELLWAKRVLEEAWLELSLMGSERASEVSQLIHHLERIWNARNPRRSISEPPPPEP
;
A
#
# COMPACT_ATOMS: atom_id res chain seq x y z
N MET A 1 -3.13 39.86 -62.11
CA MET A 1 -2.07 38.86 -61.94
C MET A 1 -1.99 38.50 -60.45
N PHE A 2 -3.01 37.86 -59.86
CA PHE A 2 -3.03 37.44 -58.43
C PHE A 2 -4.09 36.36 -58.08
N HIS A 3 -4.82 35.79 -59.04
CA HIS A 3 -5.92 34.85 -58.74
C HIS A 3 -5.49 33.43 -58.36
N TRP A 4 -4.25 33.05 -58.69
CA TRP A 4 -3.73 31.72 -58.36
C TRP A 4 -3.36 31.58 -56.89
N ASP A 5 -2.83 32.63 -56.27
CA ASP A 5 -2.50 32.64 -54.84
C ASP A 5 -3.79 32.61 -54.00
N ASP A 6 -4.83 33.35 -54.40
CA ASP A 6 -6.13 33.35 -53.73
C ASP A 6 -6.80 31.97 -53.78
N ASP A 7 -6.75 31.29 -54.93
CA ASP A 7 -7.35 29.96 -55.08
C ASP A 7 -6.53 28.87 -54.37
N LEU A 8 -5.20 29.02 -54.29
CA LEU A 8 -4.34 28.16 -53.50
C LEU A 8 -4.61 28.33 -52.00
N GLU A 9 -4.71 29.57 -51.51
CA GLU A 9 -5.06 29.86 -50.11
C GLU A 9 -6.42 29.28 -49.74
N ARG A 10 -7.43 29.43 -50.61
CA ARG A 10 -8.77 28.84 -50.39
C ARG A 10 -8.71 27.33 -50.28
N ARG A 11 -7.95 26.66 -51.14
CA ARG A 11 -7.77 25.20 -51.09
C ARG A 11 -7.04 24.77 -49.82
N MET A 12 -6.00 25.50 -49.42
CA MET A 12 -5.29 25.24 -48.17
C MET A 12 -6.19 25.40 -46.95
N ARG A 13 -7.00 26.46 -46.88
CA ARG A 13 -7.96 26.66 -45.79
C ARG A 13 -9.01 25.55 -45.74
N ALA A 14 -9.49 25.10 -46.89
CA ALA A 14 -10.45 23.99 -46.97
C ALA A 14 -9.85 22.66 -46.49
N GLU A 15 -8.59 22.37 -46.84
CA GLU A 15 -7.89 21.16 -46.38
C GLU A 15 -7.55 21.23 -44.90
N LEU A 16 -7.13 22.39 -44.38
CA LEU A 16 -6.94 22.59 -42.94
C LEU A 16 -8.25 22.41 -42.17
N ALA A 17 -9.35 22.98 -42.65
CA ALA A 17 -10.66 22.80 -42.04
C ALA A 17 -11.11 21.34 -42.06
N ARG A 18 -10.88 20.61 -43.16
CA ARG A 18 -11.15 19.16 -43.24
C ARG A 18 -10.35 18.40 -42.20
N ARG A 19 -9.04 18.65 -42.10
CA ARG A 19 -8.19 18.02 -41.08
C ARG A 19 -8.68 18.32 -39.67
N GLU A 20 -9.00 19.58 -39.38
CA GLU A 20 -9.54 19.99 -38.08
C GLU A 20 -10.83 19.24 -37.73
N MET A 21 -11.75 19.08 -38.69
CA MET A 21 -13.00 18.33 -38.48
C MET A 21 -12.76 16.85 -38.16
N TRP A 22 -11.74 16.22 -38.74
CA TRP A 22 -11.40 14.82 -38.48
C TRP A 22 -10.58 14.64 -37.21
N GLU A 23 -9.65 15.56 -36.94
CA GLU A 23 -8.74 15.45 -35.79
C GLU A 23 -9.39 15.85 -34.47
N LYS A 24 -10.28 16.85 -34.47
CA LYS A 24 -10.94 17.33 -33.26
C LYS A 24 -11.68 16.24 -32.47
N PRO A 25 -12.57 15.42 -33.07
CA PRO A 25 -13.25 14.36 -32.33
C PRO A 25 -12.28 13.31 -31.78
N LEU A 26 -11.23 12.98 -32.53
CA LEU A 26 -10.21 12.02 -32.10
C LEU A 26 -9.41 12.56 -30.91
N ARG A 27 -9.04 13.85 -30.92
CA ARG A 27 -8.35 14.49 -29.79
C ARG A 27 -9.23 14.54 -28.54
N GLU A 28 -10.51 14.84 -28.69
CA GLU A 28 -11.48 14.83 -27.58
C GLU A 28 -11.64 13.42 -27.01
N GLU A 29 -11.71 12.40 -27.86
CA GLU A 29 -11.83 11.00 -27.45
C GLU A 29 -10.57 10.49 -26.76
N ILE A 30 -9.38 10.84 -27.28
CA ILE A 30 -8.10 10.57 -26.61
C ILE A 30 -8.08 11.21 -25.23
N GLY A 31 -8.49 12.48 -25.10
CA GLY A 31 -8.56 13.18 -23.82
C GLY A 31 -9.49 12.49 -22.81
N ARG A 32 -10.66 12.04 -23.26
CA ARG A 32 -11.60 11.27 -22.42
C ARG A 32 -11.00 9.94 -21.97
N LEU A 33 -10.43 9.17 -22.89
CA LEU A 33 -9.82 7.87 -22.61
C LEU A 33 -8.63 8.01 -21.65
N GLN A 34 -7.79 9.04 -21.81
CA GLN A 34 -6.68 9.33 -20.89
C GLN A 34 -7.18 9.59 -19.48
N LEU A 35 -8.26 10.37 -19.34
CA LEU A 35 -8.86 10.68 -18.05
C LEU A 35 -9.49 9.44 -17.40
N GLU A 36 -10.13 8.58 -18.19
CA GLU A 36 -10.68 7.30 -17.73
C GLU A 36 -9.58 6.36 -17.25
N VAL A 37 -8.49 6.20 -18.01
CA VAL A 37 -7.32 5.41 -17.61
C VAL A 37 -6.73 5.93 -16.31
N TRP A 38 -6.62 7.26 -16.14
CA TRP A 38 -6.12 7.85 -14.91
C TRP A 38 -7.03 7.50 -13.71
N ARG A 39 -8.36 7.63 -13.87
CA ARG A 39 -9.33 7.25 -12.82
C ARG A 39 -9.23 5.77 -12.46
N LEU A 40 -9.14 4.90 -13.45
CA LEU A 40 -9.00 3.46 -13.24
C LEU A 40 -7.70 3.12 -12.49
N LYS A 41 -6.58 3.79 -12.83
CA LYS A 41 -5.32 3.61 -12.10
C LYS A 41 -5.44 4.00 -10.63
N GLN A 42 -6.10 5.12 -10.33
CA GLN A 42 -6.34 5.54 -8.94
C GLN A 42 -7.21 4.53 -8.20
N LEU A 43 -8.28 4.03 -8.83
CA LEU A 43 -9.15 3.00 -8.25
C LEU A 43 -8.37 1.72 -7.95
N VAL A 44 -7.52 1.25 -8.87
CA VAL A 44 -6.70 0.06 -8.67
C VAL A 44 -5.75 0.23 -7.49
N GLN A 45 -5.09 1.39 -7.37
CA GLN A 45 -4.20 1.68 -6.23
C GLN A 45 -4.97 1.66 -4.90
N HIS A 46 -6.16 2.27 -4.86
CA HIS A 46 -7.01 2.25 -3.69
C HIS A 46 -7.41 0.82 -3.30
N LEU A 47 -7.91 0.04 -4.26
CA LEU A 47 -8.33 -1.35 -4.03
C LEU A 47 -7.15 -2.26 -3.63
N GLN A 48 -5.94 -1.98 -4.10
CA GLN A 48 -4.74 -2.67 -3.64
C GLN A 48 -4.47 -2.38 -2.16
N GLY A 49 -4.56 -1.11 -1.74
CA GLY A 49 -4.45 -0.72 -0.34
C GLY A 49 -5.52 -1.38 0.54
N ASP A 50 -6.78 -1.37 0.10
CA ASP A 50 -7.89 -2.03 0.82
C ASP A 50 -7.65 -3.53 0.95
N LYS A 51 -7.19 -4.19 -0.12
CA LYS A 51 -6.87 -5.62 -0.11
C LYS A 51 -5.76 -5.95 0.90
N GLU A 52 -4.73 -5.12 0.99
CA GLU A 52 -3.66 -5.31 1.97
C GLU A 52 -4.16 -5.11 3.40
N ALA A 53 -4.97 -4.07 3.64
CA ALA A 53 -5.59 -3.83 4.94
C ALA A 53 -6.52 -4.99 5.35
N LEU A 54 -7.33 -5.51 4.43
CA LEU A 54 -8.19 -6.68 4.64
C LEU A 54 -7.37 -7.94 4.92
N ARG A 55 -6.25 -8.15 4.21
CA ARG A 55 -5.35 -9.27 4.50
C ARG A 55 -4.79 -9.21 5.91
N TRP A 56 -4.44 -8.01 6.40
CA TRP A 56 -4.01 -7.83 7.78
C TRP A 56 -5.11 -8.14 8.78
N LYS A 57 -6.32 -7.59 8.58
CA LYS A 57 -7.48 -7.88 9.45
C LYS A 57 -7.81 -9.38 9.49
N VAL A 58 -7.80 -10.05 8.34
CA VAL A 58 -8.05 -11.50 8.28
C VAL A 58 -6.95 -12.27 9.01
N ARG A 59 -5.68 -11.87 8.87
CA ARG A 59 -4.58 -12.48 9.65
C ARG A 59 -4.75 -12.27 11.14
N GLU A 60 -5.12 -11.08 11.59
CA GLU A 60 -5.37 -10.78 13.00
C GLU A 60 -6.50 -11.64 13.55
N VAL A 61 -7.65 -11.71 12.85
CA VAL A 61 -8.79 -12.55 13.24
C VAL A 61 -8.43 -14.04 13.24
N LEU A 62 -7.66 -14.50 12.25
CA LEU A 62 -7.19 -15.89 12.22
C LEU A 62 -6.23 -16.17 13.37
N LEU A 63 -5.33 -15.24 13.70
CA LEU A 63 -4.41 -15.39 14.83
C LEU A 63 -5.13 -15.33 16.18
N GLU A 64 -6.14 -14.48 16.32
CA GLU A 64 -7.02 -14.41 17.51
C GLU A 64 -7.80 -15.71 17.71
N ARG A 65 -8.28 -16.32 16.61
CA ARG A 65 -8.97 -17.61 16.66
C ARG A 65 -8.05 -18.80 16.81
N ALA A 66 -6.81 -18.72 16.30
CA ALA A 66 -5.88 -19.84 16.27
C ALA A 66 -5.11 -20.03 17.58
N PHE A 67 -4.87 -18.96 18.35
CA PHE A 67 -4.09 -19.04 19.59
C PHE A 67 -4.73 -18.22 20.72
N PRO A 68 -5.26 -18.91 21.75
CA PRO A 68 -5.61 -18.33 23.04
C PRO A 68 -4.47 -17.48 23.62
N GLU A 69 -4.84 -16.48 24.42
CA GLU A 69 -3.90 -15.56 25.07
C GLU A 69 -2.82 -16.30 25.89
N GLU A 70 -3.22 -17.37 26.58
CA GLU A 70 -2.31 -18.21 27.37
C GLU A 70 -1.29 -18.96 26.50
N GLU A 71 -1.69 -19.45 25.32
CA GLU A 71 -0.80 -20.17 24.40
C GLU A 71 0.25 -19.25 23.78
N LEU A 72 -0.11 -17.98 23.52
CA LEU A 72 0.83 -16.96 23.05
C LEU A 72 1.86 -16.57 24.12
N LEU A 73 1.42 -16.41 25.37
CA LEU A 73 2.33 -16.16 26.50
C LEU A 73 3.27 -17.33 26.72
N TRP A 74 2.75 -18.56 26.63
CA TRP A 74 3.55 -19.76 26.75
C TRP A 74 4.58 -19.85 25.61
N ALA A 75 4.17 -19.64 24.36
CA ALA A 75 5.07 -19.64 23.22
C ALA A 75 6.16 -18.57 23.34
N LYS A 76 5.83 -17.37 23.83
CA LYS A 76 6.81 -16.31 24.09
C LYS A 76 7.86 -16.76 25.11
N ARG A 77 7.44 -17.32 26.24
CA ARG A 77 8.37 -17.81 27.29
C ARG A 77 9.32 -18.87 26.76
N VAL A 78 8.80 -19.85 26.02
CA VAL A 78 9.62 -20.92 25.41
C VAL A 78 10.63 -20.35 24.43
N LEU A 79 10.25 -19.35 23.63
CA LEU A 79 11.17 -18.70 22.70
C LEU A 79 12.21 -17.83 23.42
N GLU A 80 11.85 -17.15 24.51
CA GLU A 80 12.80 -16.41 25.36
C GLU A 80 13.83 -17.34 26.00
N GLU A 81 13.40 -18.49 26.51
CA GLU A 81 14.29 -19.53 27.05
C GLU A 81 15.24 -20.06 25.97
N ALA A 82 14.71 -20.44 24.80
CA ALA A 82 15.51 -20.91 23.68
C ALA A 82 16.47 -19.82 23.16
N TRP A 83 16.04 -18.56 23.15
CA TRP A 83 16.89 -17.43 22.77
C TRP A 83 18.06 -17.24 23.73
N LEU A 84 17.82 -17.35 25.05
CA LEU A 84 18.88 -17.27 26.06
C LEU A 84 19.91 -18.37 25.85
N GLU A 85 19.46 -19.62 25.67
CA GLU A 85 20.36 -20.75 25.42
C GLU A 85 21.18 -20.56 24.14
N LEU A 86 20.54 -20.18 23.03
CA LEU A 86 21.21 -19.97 21.75
C LEU A 86 22.18 -18.78 21.79
N SER A 87 21.83 -17.71 22.52
CA SER A 87 22.69 -16.54 22.70
C SER A 87 23.93 -16.87 23.53
N LEU A 88 23.77 -17.67 24.59
CA LEU A 88 24.88 -18.17 25.40
C LEU A 88 25.83 -19.07 24.58
N MET A 89 25.28 -19.82 23.62
CA MET A 89 26.05 -20.64 22.69
C MET A 89 26.65 -19.85 21.51
N GLY A 90 26.39 -18.54 21.40
CA GLY A 90 26.86 -17.71 20.29
C GLY A 90 26.28 -18.13 18.92
N SER A 91 25.10 -18.75 18.89
CA SER A 91 24.48 -19.23 17.67
C SER A 91 23.87 -18.09 16.85
N GLU A 92 24.10 -18.08 15.54
CA GLU A 92 23.46 -17.14 14.60
C GLU A 92 21.92 -17.23 14.65
N ARG A 93 21.37 -18.40 15.02
CA ARG A 93 19.93 -18.62 15.18
C ARG A 93 19.30 -17.81 16.31
N ALA A 94 20.09 -17.32 17.27
CA ALA A 94 19.58 -16.42 18.31
C ALA A 94 18.96 -15.15 17.71
N SER A 95 19.51 -14.64 16.59
CA SER A 95 18.92 -13.48 15.91
C SER A 95 17.53 -13.80 15.33
N GLU A 96 17.38 -14.99 14.73
CA GLU A 96 16.11 -15.46 14.17
C GLU A 96 15.04 -15.63 15.25
N VAL A 97 15.40 -16.21 16.41
CA VAL A 97 14.49 -16.37 17.54
C VAL A 97 14.09 -15.00 18.12
N SER A 98 15.02 -14.05 18.20
CA SER A 98 14.72 -12.68 18.63
C SER A 98 13.68 -11.99 17.74
N GLN A 99 13.75 -12.21 16.42
CA GLN A 99 12.76 -11.68 15.47
C GLN A 99 11.38 -12.33 15.67
N LEU A 100 11.32 -13.63 15.98
CA LEU A 100 10.07 -14.32 16.28
C LEU A 100 9.42 -13.79 17.56
N ILE A 101 10.21 -13.53 18.61
CA ILE A 101 9.73 -12.91 19.85
C ILE A 101 9.14 -11.52 19.56
N HIS A 102 9.85 -10.68 18.80
CA HIS A 102 9.34 -9.35 18.40
C HIS A 102 8.03 -9.43 17.61
N HIS A 103 7.89 -10.43 16.74
CA HIS A 103 6.67 -10.63 15.97
C HIS A 103 5.49 -10.98 16.88
N LEU A 104 5.70 -11.87 17.84
CA LEU A 104 4.70 -12.26 18.83
C LEU A 104 4.31 -11.08 19.73
N GLU A 105 5.28 -10.29 20.19
CA GLU A 105 5.02 -9.09 20.98
C GLU A 105 4.21 -8.05 20.21
N ARG A 106 4.46 -7.89 18.91
CA ARG A 106 3.67 -6.99 18.06
C ARG A 106 2.23 -7.44 17.95
N ILE A 107 1.99 -8.75 17.77
CA ILE A 107 0.64 -9.33 17.75
C ILE A 107 -0.02 -9.13 19.11
N TRP A 108 0.71 -9.33 20.20
CA TRP A 108 0.23 -9.15 21.57
C TRP A 108 -0.17 -7.69 21.87
N ASN A 109 0.68 -6.74 21.51
CA ASN A 109 0.46 -5.31 21.75
C ASN A 109 -0.68 -4.76 20.88
N ALA A 110 -0.85 -5.29 19.66
CA ALA A 110 -2.00 -4.97 18.82
C ALA A 110 -3.34 -5.42 19.45
N ARG A 111 -3.34 -6.54 20.20
CA ARG A 111 -4.52 -7.00 20.97
C ARG A 111 -4.82 -6.14 22.20
N ASN A 112 -3.80 -5.52 22.80
CA ASN A 112 -3.91 -4.74 24.04
C ASN A 112 -3.37 -3.29 23.89
N PRO A 113 -4.04 -2.42 23.12
CA PRO A 113 -3.55 -1.05 22.84
C PRO A 113 -3.46 -0.15 24.07
N ARG A 114 -3.98 -0.58 25.24
CA ARG A 114 -3.94 0.18 26.49
C ARG A 114 -2.64 -0.01 27.30
N ARG A 115 -1.77 -0.96 26.95
CA ARG A 115 -0.52 -1.20 27.70
C ARG A 115 0.70 -0.41 27.21
N SER A 116 0.68 0.13 26.00
CA SER A 116 1.78 0.98 25.50
C SER A 116 1.75 2.41 26.04
N ILE A 117 0.75 2.76 26.86
CA ILE A 117 0.67 4.01 27.63
C ILE A 117 0.95 3.65 29.09
N SER A 118 2.12 3.07 29.36
CA SER A 118 2.63 2.96 30.72
C SER A 118 3.05 4.36 31.17
N GLU A 119 2.17 4.96 31.99
CA GLU A 119 2.37 6.03 32.97
C GLU A 119 3.41 7.13 32.66
N PRO A 120 3.00 8.41 32.50
CA PRO A 120 3.96 9.50 32.59
C PRO A 120 4.61 9.48 33.99
N PRO A 121 5.92 9.76 34.11
CA PRO A 121 6.60 9.74 35.40
C PRO A 121 5.93 10.73 36.36
N PRO A 122 5.79 10.38 37.66
CA PRO A 122 5.22 11.29 38.64
C PRO A 122 6.05 12.58 38.69
N PRO A 123 5.42 13.75 38.84
CA PRO A 123 6.14 15.01 38.92
C PRO A 123 7.09 14.98 40.12
N GLU A 124 8.35 15.34 39.88
CA GLU A 124 9.36 15.49 40.93
C GLU A 124 8.91 16.56 41.96
N PRO A 125 9.24 16.37 43.26
CA PRO A 125 8.83 17.26 44.34
C PRO A 125 9.49 18.66 44.30
#